data_AF-A0A8D8W8I6-F1
#
_entry.id   AF-A0A8D8W8I6-F1
#
_cell.length_a   1.000
_cell.length_b   1.000
_cell.length_c   1.000
_cell.angle_alpha   90.00
_cell.angle_beta   90.00
_cell.angle_gamma   90.00
#
_symmetry.space_group_name_H-M   'P 1'
#
loop_
_entity.id
_entity.type
_entity.pdbx_description
1 polymer ?
#
loop_
_entity_poly.entity_id
_entity_poly.type
_entity_poly.pdbx_seq_one_letter_code
_entity_poly.pdbx_strand_id
1 'polypeptide(L)'
;MERDSQHSCLVFDLAIAITYMVLQTGDLDTGGYVLAGYNKVRKVPYNELNVLQTCMMSRLCQSLVLGLYTYQEQGSNNPYVLGTQEAGWRLLDTLESYHTKDLIMKWTRIGRDLDSYDDQD
;
A
#
# COMPACT_ATOMS: atom_id res chain seq x y z
N MET A 1 0.98 -21.97 -19.27
CA MET A 1 1.05 -21.17 -18.03
C MET A 1 1.36 -19.75 -18.48
N GLU A 2 0.35 -19.04 -18.98
CA GLU A 2 0.56 -17.83 -19.78
C GLU A 2 -0.41 -16.72 -19.38
N ARG A 3 0.20 -15.64 -18.84
CA ARG A 3 -0.26 -14.25 -18.78
C ARG A 3 -1.41 -13.87 -17.83
N ASP A 4 -1.09 -13.82 -16.54
CA ASP A 4 -1.73 -12.87 -15.61
C ASP A 4 -1.03 -11.49 -15.61
N SER A 5 -0.05 -11.27 -16.51
CA SER A 5 0.56 -9.95 -16.70
C SER A 5 -0.26 -9.14 -17.69
N GLN A 6 -1.16 -8.30 -17.18
CA GLN A 6 -1.84 -7.28 -17.98
C GLN A 6 -0.97 -6.01 -18.08
N HIS A 7 -1.04 -5.30 -19.21
CA HIS A 7 -0.39 -3.99 -19.34
C HIS A 7 -1.03 -3.01 -18.37
N SER A 8 -0.27 -2.59 -17.34
CA SER A 8 -0.72 -1.71 -16.28
C SER A 8 0.36 -0.68 -15.94
N CYS A 9 -0.02 0.45 -15.35
CA CYS A 9 0.94 1.44 -14.87
C CYS A 9 1.68 0.88 -13.64
N LEU A 10 3.00 1.00 -13.59
CA LEU A 10 3.85 0.48 -12.50
C LEU A 10 3.47 1.02 -11.11
N VAL A 11 2.86 2.20 -11.06
CA VAL A 11 2.36 2.80 -9.82
C VAL A 11 1.26 1.95 -9.17
N PHE A 12 0.47 1.21 -9.95
CA PHE A 12 -0.57 0.33 -9.41
C PHE A 12 0.04 -0.88 -8.71
N ASP A 13 1.06 -1.49 -9.30
CA ASP A 13 1.79 -2.61 -8.69
C ASP A 13 2.52 -2.15 -7.42
N LEU A 14 3.13 -0.95 -7.46
CA LEU A 14 3.76 -0.34 -6.31
C LEU A 14 2.75 -0.05 -5.18
N ALA A 15 1.57 0.48 -5.51
CA ALA A 15 0.51 0.72 -4.55
C ALA A 15 0.07 -0.58 -3.86
N ILE A 16 -0.14 -1.65 -4.64
CA ILE A 16 -0.51 -2.97 -4.11
C ILE A 16 0.58 -3.49 -3.16
N ALA A 17 1.84 -3.44 -3.58
CA ALA A 17 2.97 -3.90 -2.78
C ALA A 17 3.04 -3.15 -1.44
N ILE A 18 2.95 -1.82 -1.47
CA ILE A 18 2.97 -0.99 -0.25
C ILE A 18 1.75 -1.30 0.64
N THR A 19 0.54 -1.39 0.07
CA THR A 19 -0.68 -1.68 0.83
C THR A 19 -0.54 -2.97 1.63
N TYR A 20 -0.11 -4.08 1.01
CA TYR A 20 0.01 -5.35 1.73
C TYR A 20 1.16 -5.38 2.72
N MET A 21 2.26 -4.66 2.44
CA MET A 21 3.35 -4.52 3.41
C MET A 21 2.90 -3.76 4.66
N VAL A 22 2.17 -2.66 4.50
CA VAL A 22 1.61 -1.91 5.64
C VAL A 22 0.56 -2.72 6.39
N LEU A 23 -0.29 -3.49 5.70
CA LEU A 23 -1.23 -4.40 6.36
C LEU A 23 -0.53 -5.50 7.16
N GLN A 24 0.57 -6.04 6.64
CA GLN A 24 1.35 -7.11 7.28
C GLN A 24 2.07 -6.61 8.53
N THR A 25 2.61 -5.39 8.50
CA THR A 25 3.35 -4.81 9.64
C THR A 25 2.46 -4.05 10.62
N GLY A 26 1.30 -3.56 10.16
CA GLY A 26 0.47 -2.63 10.92
C GLY A 26 1.07 -1.23 11.05
N ASP A 27 2.12 -0.92 10.30
CA ASP A 27 2.86 0.33 10.39
C ASP A 27 2.92 1.06 9.04
N LEU A 28 2.39 2.28 9.01
CA LEU A 28 2.37 3.12 7.81
C LEU A 28 3.77 3.50 7.32
N ASP A 29 4.77 3.52 8.22
CA ASP A 29 6.15 3.85 7.87
C ASP A 29 6.83 2.77 7.05
N THR A 30 6.31 1.53 7.12
CA THR A 30 6.66 0.42 6.22
C THR A 30 6.57 0.82 4.74
N GLY A 31 5.59 1.65 4.37
CA GLY A 31 5.47 2.16 3.01
C GLY A 31 6.66 3.02 2.55
N GLY A 32 7.26 3.77 3.48
CA GLY A 32 8.48 4.54 3.22
C GLY A 32 9.69 3.66 2.92
N TYR A 33 9.86 2.56 3.68
CA TYR A 33 10.94 1.60 3.45
C TYR A 33 10.80 0.90 2.10
N VAL A 34 9.59 0.46 1.73
CA VAL A 34 9.31 -0.16 0.42
C VAL A 34 9.59 0.84 -0.71
N LEU A 35 9.13 2.09 -0.56
CA LEU A 35 9.36 3.14 -1.55
C LEU A 35 10.85 3.47 -1.70
N ALA A 36 11.60 3.54 -0.60
CA ALA A 36 13.04 3.76 -0.62
C ALA A 36 13.77 2.65 -1.39
N GLY A 37 13.47 1.39 -1.08
CA GLY A 37 14.02 0.23 -1.78
C GLY A 37 13.68 0.23 -3.28
N TYR A 38 12.42 0.52 -3.64
CA TYR A 38 12.00 0.62 -5.03
C TYR A 38 12.75 1.72 -5.79
N ASN A 39 12.96 2.87 -5.13
CA ASN A 39 13.70 4.02 -5.68
C ASN A 39 15.20 3.75 -5.90
N LYS A 40 15.77 2.66 -5.38
CA LYS A 40 17.14 2.22 -5.71
C LYS A 40 17.22 1.61 -7.12
N VAL A 41 16.11 1.05 -7.63
CA VAL A 41 16.04 0.45 -8.97
C VAL A 41 15.41 1.41 -9.99
N ARG A 42 14.29 2.05 -9.64
CA ARG A 42 13.56 3.00 -10.50
C ARG A 42 13.09 4.19 -9.68
N LYS A 43 13.57 5.39 -10.02
CA LYS A 43 13.06 6.62 -9.43
C LYS A 43 11.59 6.82 -9.82
N VAL A 44 10.72 6.85 -8.82
CA VAL A 44 9.28 7.08 -9.01
C VAL A 44 9.07 8.58 -9.24
N PRO A 45 8.49 9.00 -10.38
CA PRO A 45 8.27 10.40 -10.66
C PRO A 45 7.15 10.98 -9.78
N TYR A 46 7.19 12.29 -9.54
CA TYR A 46 6.29 12.96 -8.61
C TYR A 46 4.79 12.81 -8.96
N ASN A 47 4.45 12.76 -10.25
CA ASN A 47 3.08 12.50 -10.70
C ASN A 47 2.57 11.12 -10.30
N GLU A 48 3.43 10.09 -10.33
CA GLU A 48 3.10 8.75 -9.84
C GLU A 48 2.97 8.73 -8.31
N LEU A 49 3.85 9.42 -7.59
CA LEU A 49 3.75 9.55 -6.13
C LEU A 49 2.44 10.22 -5.70
N ASN A 50 2.00 11.26 -6.42
CA ASN A 50 0.76 11.98 -6.08
C ASN A 50 -0.50 11.11 -6.19
N VAL A 51 -0.51 10.10 -7.06
CA VAL A 51 -1.67 9.20 -7.21
C VAL A 51 -1.54 7.94 -6.34
N LEU A 52 -0.38 7.70 -5.75
CA LEU A 52 -0.05 6.48 -5.01
C LEU A 52 -1.03 6.22 -3.86
N GLN A 53 -1.29 7.24 -3.03
CA GLN A 53 -2.24 7.14 -1.91
C GLN A 53 -3.66 6.78 -2.40
N THR A 54 -4.13 7.44 -3.47
CA THR A 54 -5.44 7.14 -4.06
C THR A 54 -5.50 5.71 -4.62
N CYS A 55 -4.42 5.23 -5.23
CA CYS A 55 -4.34 3.86 -5.72
C CYS A 55 -4.38 2.85 -4.57
N MET A 56 -3.69 3.12 -3.46
CA MET A 56 -3.73 2.28 -2.26
C MET A 56 -5.13 2.22 -1.65
N MET A 57 -5.80 3.37 -1.48
CA MET A 57 -7.18 3.43 -0.99
C MET A 57 -8.13 2.69 -1.93
N SER A 58 -7.98 2.87 -3.24
CA SER A 58 -8.79 2.15 -4.24
C SER A 58 -8.61 0.64 -4.15
N ARG A 59 -7.37 0.15 -3.97
CA ARG A 59 -7.08 -1.27 -3.77
C ARG A 59 -7.69 -1.81 -2.48
N LEU A 60 -7.63 -1.04 -1.39
CA LEU A 60 -8.28 -1.40 -0.12
C LEU A 60 -9.78 -1.52 -0.29
N CYS A 61 -10.43 -0.51 -0.90
CA CYS A 61 -11.87 -0.54 -1.19
C CYS A 61 -12.26 -1.77 -2.02
N GLN A 62 -11.51 -2.09 -3.08
CA GLN A 62 -11.76 -3.29 -3.89
C GLN A 62 -11.68 -4.57 -3.04
N SER A 63 -10.63 -4.71 -2.23
CA SER A 63 -10.43 -5.88 -1.37
C SER A 63 -11.52 -6.01 -0.30
N LEU A 64 -11.89 -4.90 0.33
CA LEU A 64 -12.88 -4.87 1.42
C LEU A 64 -14.29 -5.17 0.91
N VAL A 65 -14.70 -4.53 -0.17
CA VAL A 65 -16.01 -4.74 -0.80
C VAL A 65 -16.15 -6.19 -1.30
N LEU A 66 -15.12 -6.71 -1.99
CA LEU A 66 -15.14 -8.10 -2.47
C LEU A 66 -15.18 -9.11 -1.31
N GLY A 67 -14.42 -8.86 -0.24
CA GLY A 67 -14.43 -9.72 0.94
C GLY A 67 -15.78 -9.73 1.66
N LEU A 68 -16.45 -8.57 1.76
CA LEU A 68 -17.81 -8.47 2.32
C LEU A 68 -18.84 -9.20 1.47
N TYR A 69 -18.80 -9.01 0.15
CA TYR A 69 -19.68 -9.71 -0.79
C TYR A 69 -19.50 -11.24 -0.68
N THR A 70 -18.24 -11.70 -0.65
CA THR A 70 -17.91 -13.13 -0.51
C THR A 70 -18.41 -13.70 0.81
N TYR A 71 -18.29 -12.95 1.91
CA TYR A 71 -18.81 -13.35 3.22
C TYR A 71 -20.35 -13.49 3.22
N GLN A 72 -21.05 -12.61 2.50
CA GLN A 72 -22.50 -12.68 2.36
C GLN A 72 -22.94 -13.91 1.54
N GLU A 73 -22.22 -14.24 0.45
CA GLU A 73 -22.55 -15.40 -0.39
C GLU A 73 -22.19 -16.76 0.24
N GLN A 74 -21.07 -16.87 0.94
CA GLN A 74 -20.56 -18.16 1.46
C GLN A 74 -21.25 -18.62 2.77
N GLY A 75 -22.25 -17.88 3.24
CA GLY A 75 -22.87 -18.09 4.54
C GLY A 75 -21.98 -17.56 5.67
N SER A 76 -22.61 -16.93 6.66
CA SER A 76 -22.01 -16.12 7.74
C SER A 76 -21.08 -16.86 8.72
N ASN A 77 -20.51 -18.00 8.33
CA ASN A 77 -19.82 -18.97 9.18
C ASN A 77 -18.29 -18.94 9.06
N ASN A 78 -17.70 -18.00 8.30
CA ASN A 78 -16.24 -17.88 8.18
C ASN A 78 -15.67 -16.62 8.86
N PRO A 79 -15.37 -16.67 10.17
CA PRO A 79 -14.80 -15.54 10.90
C PRO A 79 -13.40 -15.11 10.41
N TYR A 80 -12.69 -15.96 9.65
CA TYR A 80 -11.38 -15.60 9.08
C TYR A 80 -11.46 -14.50 8.03
N VAL A 81 -12.60 -14.34 7.35
CA VAL A 81 -12.79 -13.29 6.35
C VAL A 81 -12.86 -11.90 7.01
N LEU A 82 -13.33 -11.82 8.26
CA LEU A 82 -13.52 -10.55 8.97
C LEU A 82 -12.27 -10.08 9.72
N GLY A 83 -11.42 -11.00 10.19
CA GLY A 83 -10.18 -10.63 10.89
C GLY A 83 -9.21 -9.81 10.04
N THR A 84 -9.14 -10.08 8.73
CA THR A 84 -8.33 -9.31 7.78
C THR A 84 -9.00 -8.01 7.32
N GLN A 85 -10.33 -7.91 7.42
CA GLN A 85 -11.09 -6.71 7.05
C GLN A 85 -10.86 -5.57 8.03
N GLU A 86 -10.79 -5.85 9.34
CA GLU A 86 -10.63 -4.80 10.37
C GLU A 86 -9.33 -3.98 10.17
N ALA A 87 -8.21 -4.67 9.89
CA ALA A 87 -6.96 -4.00 9.57
C ALA A 87 -7.05 -3.15 8.29
N GLY A 88 -7.77 -3.65 7.28
CA GLY A 88 -8.03 -2.93 6.03
C GLY A 88 -8.83 -1.65 6.22
N TRP A 89 -9.90 -1.68 7.02
CA TRP A 89 -10.70 -0.50 7.35
C TRP A 89 -9.89 0.54 8.12
N ARG A 90 -9.15 0.11 9.16
CA ARG A 90 -8.28 1.03 9.93
C ARG A 90 -7.21 1.69 9.06
N LEU A 91 -6.61 0.94 8.13
CA LEU A 91 -5.64 1.51 7.20
C LEU A 91 -6.30 2.48 6.22
N LEU A 92 -7.51 2.18 5.74
CA LEU A 92 -8.26 3.10 4.88
C LEU A 92 -8.55 4.43 5.58
N ASP A 93 -9.06 4.39 6.82
CA ASP A 93 -9.31 5.59 7.64
C ASP A 93 -8.02 6.38 7.90
N THR A 94 -6.93 5.66 8.19
CA THR A 94 -5.61 6.28 8.38
C THR A 94 -5.18 6.99 7.11
N LEU A 95 -5.24 6.33 5.95
CA LEU A 95 -4.87 6.93 4.67
C LEU A 95 -5.77 8.12 4.33
N GLU A 96 -7.08 8.05 4.56
CA GLU A 96 -8.01 9.16 4.29
C GLU A 96 -7.68 10.40 5.15
N SER A 97 -7.26 10.19 6.41
CA SER A 97 -6.90 11.28 7.33
C SER A 97 -5.62 12.04 6.95
N TYR A 98 -4.75 11.46 6.11
CA TYR A 98 -3.50 12.09 5.69
C TYR A 98 -3.67 12.88 4.39
N HIS A 99 -3.13 14.11 4.36
CA HIS A 99 -2.91 14.78 3.09
C HIS A 99 -1.79 14.07 2.31
N THR A 100 -2.00 13.85 1.01
CA THR A 100 -1.07 13.12 0.14
C THR A 100 0.35 13.66 0.19
N LYS A 101 0.48 14.99 0.23
CA LYS A 101 1.78 15.66 0.30
C LYS A 101 2.52 15.31 1.60
N ASP A 102 1.82 15.28 2.72
CA ASP A 102 2.42 15.00 4.03
C ASP A 102 2.88 13.55 4.11
N LEU A 103 2.07 12.62 3.58
CA LEU A 103 2.44 11.21 3.48
C LEU A 103 3.70 11.01 2.62
N ILE A 104 3.74 11.62 1.43
CA ILE A 104 4.90 11.56 0.54
C ILE A 104 6.14 12.17 1.21
N MET A 105 6.00 13.31 1.88
CA MET A 105 7.12 13.94 2.61
C MET A 105 7.65 13.02 3.72
N LYS A 106 6.75 12.40 4.49
CA LYS A 106 7.11 11.45 5.55
C LYS A 106 7.92 10.29 4.97
N TRP A 107 7.43 9.65 3.92
CA TRP A 107 8.09 8.50 3.29
C TRP A 107 9.41 8.87 2.59
N THR A 108 9.47 10.05 1.97
CA THR A 108 10.71 10.55 1.36
C THR A 108 11.80 10.80 2.41
N ARG A 109 11.40 11.27 3.60
CA ARG A 109 12.32 11.45 4.73
C ARG A 109 12.89 10.13 5.22
N ILE A 110 12.05 9.09 5.39
CA ILE A 110 12.50 7.74 5.78
C ILE A 110 13.56 7.22 4.79
N GLY A 111 13.33 7.38 3.48
CA GLY A 111 14.30 6.96 2.47
C GLY A 111 15.64 7.69 2.58
N ARG A 112 15.61 9.00 2.81
CA ARG A 112 16.84 9.79 3.00
C ARG A 112 17.61 9.37 4.25
N ASP A 113 16.89 9.12 5.34
CA ASP A 113 17.50 8.72 6.60
C ASP A 113 18.22 7.35 6.42
N LEU A 114 17.62 6.41 5.69
CA LEU A 114 18.25 5.12 5.34
C LEU A 114 19.52 5.27 4.51
N ASP A 115 19.48 6.09 3.46
CA ASP A 115 20.66 6.31 2.60
C ASP A 115 21.83 6.88 3.42
N SER A 116 21.56 7.72 4.43
CA SER A 116 22.60 8.29 5.31
C SER A 116 23.24 7.29 6.29
N TYR A 117 22.56 6.17 6.57
CA TYR A 117 23.13 5.06 7.36
C TYR A 117 24.00 4.15 6.48
N ASP A 118 23.55 3.86 5.26
CA ASP A 118 24.29 3.01 4.32
C ASP A 118 25.65 3.63 3.91
N ASP A 119 25.79 4.96 3.95
CA ASP A 119 27.03 5.69 3.63
C ASP A 119 28.09 5.68 4.77
N GLN A 120 27.79 5.07 5.92
CA GLN A 120 28.71 5.02 7.09
C GLN A 120 29.50 3.70 7.21
N ASP A 121 29.24 2.73 6.33
CA ASP A 121 29.90 1.41 6.26
C ASP A 121 30.85 1.29 5.04
#